data_AF-A0A2N8ZE87-F1
#
_entry.id   AF-A0A2N8ZE87-F1
#
_cell.length_a   1.000
_cell.length_b   1.000
_cell.length_c   1.000
_cell.angle_alpha   90.00
_cell.angle_beta   90.00
_cell.angle_gamma   90.00
#
_symmetry.space_group_name_H-M   'P 1'
#
loop_
_entity.id
_entity.type
_entity.pdbx_description
1 polymer ?
#
loop_
_entity_poly.entity_id
_entity_poly.type
_entity_poly.pdbx_seq_one_letter_code
_entity_poly.pdbx_strand_id
1 'polypeptide(L)' 'MNKETKKNYDKAFLTALTLFGSEEAANHWFKNPVRGLGNKRPIDMLSTAEDTKVVIDFIGRLEHGVFS' A
#
# COMPACT_ATOMS: atom_id res chain seq x y z
N MET A 1 3.88 -2.60 -17.04
CA MET A 1 3.00 -1.74 -16.23
C MET A 1 2.37 -0.69 -17.14
N ASN A 2 1.05 -0.53 -17.13
CA ASN A 2 0.42 0.56 -17.89
C ASN A 2 0.56 1.90 -17.11
N LYS A 3 0.21 3.03 -17.73
CA LYS A 3 0.32 4.36 -17.10
C LYS A 3 -0.49 4.49 -15.81
N GLU A 4 -1.65 3.84 -15.73
CA GLU A 4 -2.53 3.87 -14.57
C GLU A 4 -1.95 3.07 -13.39
N THR A 5 -1.49 1.84 -13.63
CA THR A 5 -0.81 1.02 -12.63
C THR A 5 0.44 1.71 -12.10
N LYS A 6 1.18 2.44 -12.95
CA LYS A 6 2.32 3.26 -12.50
C LYS A 6 1.89 4.37 -11.54
N LYS A 7 0.85 5.13 -11.90
CA LYS A 7 0.29 6.17 -11.03
C LYS A 7 -0.21 5.60 -9.70
N ASN A 8 -0.89 4.46 -9.73
CA ASN A 8 -1.37 3.77 -8.53
C ASN A 8 -0.22 3.34 -7.63
N TYR A 9 0.82 2.76 -8.23
CA TYR A 9 2.05 2.37 -7.54
C TYR A 9 2.72 3.57 -6.88
N ASP A 10 2.99 4.64 -7.63
CA ASP A 10 3.68 5.82 -7.13
C ASP A 10 2.93 6.41 -5.93
N LYS A 11 1.59 6.51 -6.01
CA LYS A 11 0.77 7.03 -4.91
C LYS A 11 0.85 6.15 -3.66
N ALA A 12 0.60 4.86 -3.80
CA ALA A 12 0.59 3.94 -2.65
C ALA A 12 1.99 3.81 -2.03
N PHE A 13 3.05 3.80 -2.85
CA PHE A 13 4.42 3.67 -2.38
C PHE A 13 4.86 4.91 -1.60
N LEU A 14 4.52 6.11 -2.07
CA LEU A 14 4.80 7.35 -1.33
C LEU A 14 4.08 7.37 0.03
N THR A 15 2.82 6.94 0.10
CA THR A 15 2.11 6.85 1.39
C THR A 15 2.77 5.85 2.34
N ALA A 16 3.17 4.67 1.84
CA ALA A 16 3.88 3.71 2.66
C ALA A 16 5.26 4.22 3.10
N LEU A 17 5.99 4.92 2.24
CA LEU A 17 7.26 5.54 2.58
C LEU A 17 7.09 6.56 3.72
N THR A 18 6.03 7.37 3.70
CA THR A 18 5.71 8.30 4.79
C THR A 18 5.45 7.57 6.11
N LEU A 19 4.67 6.49 6.11
CA LEU A 19 4.38 5.71 7.31
C LEU A 19 5.62 4.99 7.86
N PHE A 20 6.39 4.33 7.01
CA PHE A 20 7.48 3.45 7.45
C PHE A 20 8.85 4.14 7.56
N GLY A 21 9.01 5.32 6.97
CA GLY A 21 10.21 6.15 7.08
C GLY A 21 11.44 5.68 6.29
N SER A 22 11.38 4.54 5.59
CA SER A 22 12.44 4.08 4.68
C SER A 22 11.89 3.34 3.47
N GLU A 23 12.64 3.42 2.36
CA GLU A 23 12.30 2.71 1.13
C GLU A 23 12.38 1.19 1.32
N GLU A 24 13.33 0.70 2.11
CA GLU A 24 13.45 -0.73 2.41
C GLU A 24 12.22 -1.25 3.16
N ALA A 25 11.74 -0.52 4.16
CA ALA A 25 10.57 -0.90 4.94
C ALA A 25 9.28 -0.83 4.12
N ALA A 26 9.12 0.22 3.30
CA ALA A 26 8.00 0.34 2.37
C ALA A 26 7.99 -0.81 1.34
N ASN A 27 9.15 -1.13 0.75
CA ASN A 27 9.29 -2.26 -0.16
C ASN A 27 9.00 -3.59 0.51
N HIS A 28 9.50 -3.79 1.73
CA HIS A 28 9.24 -5.00 2.50
C HIS A 28 7.74 -5.16 2.74
N TRP A 29 7.06 -4.10 3.19
CA TRP A 29 5.61 -4.13 3.40
C TRP A 29 4.84 -4.43 2.10
N PHE A 30 5.23 -3.83 0.97
CA PHE A 30 4.59 -4.06 -0.34
C PHE A 30 4.66 -5.51 -0.82
N LYS A 31 5.77 -6.19 -0.51
CA LYS A 31 6.08 -7.54 -1.01
C LYS A 31 5.59 -8.65 -0.09
N ASN A 32 5.09 -8.32 1.10
CA ASN A 32 4.63 -9.29 2.08
C ASN A 32 3.11 -9.27 2.25
N PRO A 33 2.48 -10.43 2.53
CA PRO A 33 1.07 -10.51 2.87
C PRO A 33 0.73 -9.64 4.09
N VAL A 34 -0.34 -8.84 3.99
CA VAL A 34 -0.83 -7.99 5.08
C VAL A 34 -2.17 -8.53 5.57
N ARG A 35 -2.25 -8.88 6.85
CA ARG A 35 -3.45 -9.46 7.46
C ARG A 35 -4.70 -8.60 7.27
N GLY A 36 -4.58 -7.29 7.52
CA GLY A 36 -5.68 -6.33 7.36
C GLY A 36 -6.09 -6.04 5.91
N LEU A 37 -5.38 -6.60 4.93
CA LEU A 37 -5.72 -6.58 3.50
C LEU A 37 -6.18 -7.97 3.01
N GLY A 38 -6.66 -8.83 3.91
CA GLY A 38 -7.10 -10.19 3.58
C GLY A 38 -5.95 -11.11 3.16
N ASN A 39 -4.76 -10.94 3.76
CA ASN A 39 -3.54 -11.67 3.43
C ASN A 39 -3.06 -11.50 1.97
N LYS A 40 -3.47 -10.42 1.31
CA LYS A 40 -2.92 -10.03 0.01
C LYS A 40 -1.65 -9.20 0.20
N ARG A 41 -0.74 -9.26 -0.78
CA ARG A 41 0.40 -8.33 -0.84
C ARG A 41 -0.10 -6.99 -1.40
N PRO A 42 0.26 -5.85 -0.82
CA PRO A 42 -0.15 -4.54 -1.32
C PRO A 42 0.17 -4.34 -2.80
N ILE A 43 1.32 -4.83 -3.28
CA ILE A 43 1.73 -4.68 -4.68
C ILE A 43 0.79 -5.37 -5.68
N ASP A 44 0.15 -6.47 -5.29
CA ASP A 44 -0.80 -7.20 -6.15
C ASP A 44 -2.16 -6.47 -6.25
N MET A 45 -2.43 -5.53 -5.35
CA MET A 45 -3.67 -4.76 -5.28
C MET A 45 -3.62 -3.45 -6.10
N LEU A 46 -2.48 -3.10 -6.70
CA LEU A 46 -2.30 -1.80 -7.37
C LEU A 46 -2.76 -1.80 -8.83
N SER A 47 -3.23 -2.94 -9.32
CA SER A 47 -3.70 -3.12 -10.69
C SER A 47 -5.00 -2.37 -10.99
N THR A 48 -5.81 -2.08 -9.97
CA THR A 48 -7.07 -1.34 -10.10
C THR A 48 -7.09 -0.13 -9.16
N ALA A 49 -7.80 0.93 -9.55
CA ALA A 49 -7.95 2.11 -8.70
C ALA A 49 -8.73 1.82 -7.41
N GLU A 50 -9.68 0.88 -7.46
CA GLU A 50 -10.47 0.46 -6.30
C GLU A 50 -9.61 -0.25 -5.25
N ASP A 51 -8.88 -1.29 -5.64
CA ASP A 51 -7.98 -2.01 -4.72
C ASP A 51 -6.84 -1.11 -4.22
N THR A 52 -6.33 -0.20 -5.06
CA THR A 52 -5.33 0.80 -4.64
C THR A 52 -5.87 1.70 -3.54
N LYS A 53 -7.15 2.10 -3.61
CA LYS A 53 -7.77 2.91 -2.57
C LYS A 53 -7.84 2.14 -1.25
N VAL A 54 -8.15 0.84 -1.28
CA VAL A 54 -8.15 -0.02 -0.09
C VAL A 54 -6.76 -0.03 0.58
N VAL A 55 -5.69 -0.14 -0.20
CA VAL A 55 -4.30 -0.10 0.31
C VAL A 55 -4.00 1.24 0.98
N ILE A 56 -4.36 2.36 0.34
CA ILE A 56 -4.09 3.71 0.86
C ILE A 56 -4.91 4.00 2.11
N ASP A 57 -6.21 3.66 2.10
CA ASP A 57 -7.10 3.83 3.25
C ASP A 57 -6.62 2.97 4.44
N PHE A 58 -6.07 1.79 4.18
CA PHE A 58 -5.43 0.96 5.20
C PHE A 58 -4.21 1.65 5.82
N ILE A 59 -3.31 2.20 5.01
CA ILE A 59 -2.14 2.96 5.51
C ILE A 59 -2.59 4.16 6.35
N GLY A 60 -3.56 4.95 5.88
CA GLY A 60 -4.06 6.10 6.62
C GLY A 60 -4.64 5.72 7.98
N ARG A 61 -5.31 4.57 8.10
CA ARG A 61 -5.75 4.06 9.41
C ARG A 61 -4.58 3.74 10.34
N LEU A 62 -3.50 3.15 9.83
CA LEU A 62 -2.30 2.90 10.63
C LEU A 62 -1.63 4.19 11.11
N GLU A 63 -1.56 5.23 10.26
CA GLU A 63 -1.03 6.56 10.63
C GLU A 63 -1.82 7.18 11.80
N HIS A 64 -3.13 6.95 11.85
CA HIS A 64 -3.99 7.39 12.94
C HIS A 64 -4.07 6.42 14.14
N GLY A 65 -3.28 5.34 14.14
CA GLY A 65 -3.26 4.35 15.25
C GLY A 65 -4.48 3.43 15.30
N VAL A 66 -5.21 3.29 14.20
CA VAL A 66 -6.38 2.41 14.08
C VAL A 66 -5.95 1.04 13.55
N PHE A 67 -6.01 0.02 14.39
CA PHE A 67 -5.68 -1.36 14.04
C PHE A 67 -6.95 -2.23 13.94
N SER A 68 -7.14 -2.96 12.84
CA SER A 68 -8.27 -3.87 12.60
C SER A 68 -7.83 -5.17 11.95
#